data_AF-A0A2S7YNF0-F1
#
_entry.id   AF-A0A2S7YNF0-F1
#
_cell.length_a   1.000
_cell.length_b   1.000
_cell.length_c   1.000
_cell.angle_alpha   90.00
_cell.angle_beta   90.00
_cell.angle_gamma   90.00
#
_symmetry.space_group_name_H-M   'P 1'
#
loop_
_entity.id
_entity.type
_entity.pdbx_description
1 polymer ?
#
loop_
_entity_poly.entity_id
_entity_poly.type
_entity_poly.pdbx_seq_one_letter_code
_entity_poly.pdbx_strand_id
1 'polypeptide(L)'
;MDGHSESEPLLLDVAPVERRPVPRRTFWRVVLLSYAMLFCSQLYASSFNTVLYETLEGLLCRDMYDDVGDPLADPRCKGEAVQSELSLLTSIEASFEMFPPMLCGIVYGLIADVYGRRPILILSTFGAVLYGALDIAICWFHDYVHIKFFWAVPIVYFFTGGGLVAASINYTVVTDVSTKSQRSAIFLAITSAFLLGAFFGAYLAAALCLLATILPCAPSCRCKYSGSAHRALCQRLSRLGRSRKIA
;
A
#
# COMPACT_ATOMS: atom_id res chain seq x y z
N MET A 1 -24.37 -45.94 -40.39
CA MET A 1 -23.13 -46.32 -39.69
C MET A 1 -22.04 -45.31 -40.00
N ASP A 2 -21.82 -44.28 -39.20
CA ASP A 2 -22.73 -43.19 -38.85
C ASP A 2 -21.88 -41.93 -39.02
N GLY A 3 -22.31 -41.03 -39.89
CA GLY A 3 -21.70 -39.72 -40.06
C GLY A 3 -22.29 -38.79 -39.02
N HIS A 4 -21.70 -38.75 -37.82
CA HIS A 4 -22.13 -37.80 -36.81
C HIS A 4 -21.67 -36.39 -37.18
N SER A 5 -22.69 -35.58 -37.48
CA SER A 5 -22.69 -34.13 -37.46
C SER A 5 -22.08 -33.60 -36.16
N GLU A 6 -20.86 -33.06 -36.24
CA GLU A 6 -20.38 -32.12 -35.24
C GLU A 6 -20.83 -30.72 -35.68
N SER A 7 -21.95 -30.30 -35.09
CA SER A 7 -22.44 -28.94 -35.15
C SER A 7 -21.51 -28.08 -34.29
N GLU A 8 -20.43 -27.58 -34.87
CA GLU A 8 -19.62 -26.54 -34.26
C GLU A 8 -20.52 -25.31 -34.08
N PRO A 9 -20.78 -24.84 -32.85
CA PRO A 9 -21.68 -23.72 -32.64
C PRO A 9 -21.04 -22.50 -33.29
N LEU A 10 -21.70 -22.04 -34.36
CA LEU A 10 -21.44 -20.81 -35.09
C LEU A 10 -21.19 -19.70 -34.06
N LEU A 11 -19.91 -19.40 -33.80
CA LEU A 11 -19.52 -18.19 -33.10
C LEU A 11 -20.24 -17.08 -33.84
N LEU A 12 -21.14 -16.39 -33.14
CA LEU A 12 -21.68 -15.12 -33.58
C LEU A 12 -20.48 -14.36 -34.15
N ASP A 13 -20.54 -14.06 -35.45
CA ASP A 13 -19.60 -13.21 -36.14
C ASP A 13 -19.78 -11.82 -35.51
N VAL A 14 -19.20 -11.66 -34.31
CA VAL A 14 -19.06 -10.37 -33.65
C VAL A 14 -18.08 -9.66 -34.55
N ALA A 15 -18.64 -8.96 -35.54
CA ALA A 15 -17.92 -8.03 -36.38
C ALA A 15 -16.90 -7.34 -35.48
N PRO A 16 -15.59 -7.36 -35.82
CA PRO A 16 -14.57 -6.81 -34.96
C PRO A 16 -15.03 -5.42 -34.59
N VAL A 17 -15.32 -5.20 -33.30
CA VAL A 17 -15.82 -3.91 -32.81
C VAL A 17 -14.75 -2.91 -33.22
N GLU A 18 -15.01 -2.19 -34.31
CA GLU A 18 -14.08 -1.25 -34.89
C GLU A 18 -14.02 -0.07 -33.93
N ARG A 19 -13.10 -0.19 -32.95
CA ARG A 19 -12.90 0.83 -31.93
C ARG A 19 -12.53 2.09 -32.67
N ARG A 20 -13.37 3.12 -32.53
CA ARG A 20 -13.05 4.46 -33.04
C ARG A 20 -11.63 4.82 -32.61
N PRO A 21 -10.77 5.30 -33.52
CA PRO A 21 -9.42 5.68 -33.17
C PRO A 21 -9.49 6.80 -32.12
N VAL A 22 -9.02 6.49 -30.90
CA VAL A 22 -8.94 7.48 -29.83
C VAL A 22 -7.93 8.57 -30.26
N PRO A 23 -8.26 9.86 -30.09
CA PRO A 23 -7.33 10.92 -30.43
C PRO A 23 -6.05 10.78 -29.62
N ARG A 24 -4.90 10.93 -30.28
CA ARG A 24 -3.56 10.69 -29.71
C ARG A 24 -3.32 11.44 -28.39
N ARG A 25 -3.87 12.66 -28.25
CA ARG A 25 -3.79 13.45 -27.00
C ARG A 25 -4.53 12.78 -25.84
N THR A 26 -5.72 12.25 -26.08
CA THR A 26 -6.52 11.55 -25.06
C THR A 26 -5.87 10.23 -24.68
N PHE A 27 -5.33 9.49 -25.65
CA PHE A 27 -4.58 8.26 -25.40
C PHE A 27 -3.40 8.50 -24.43
N TRP A 28 -2.49 9.42 -24.75
CA TRP A 28 -1.34 9.71 -23.88
C TRP A 28 -1.76 10.28 -22.52
N ARG A 29 -2.83 11.09 -22.48
CA ARG A 29 -3.38 11.59 -21.21
C ARG A 29 -3.87 10.44 -20.33
N VAL A 30 -4.62 9.48 -20.87
CA VAL A 30 -5.11 8.32 -20.09
C VAL A 30 -3.95 7.46 -19.61
N VAL A 31 -2.96 7.17 -20.46
CA VAL A 31 -1.79 6.38 -20.09
C VAL A 31 -0.97 7.07 -19.00
N LEU A 32 -0.70 8.38 -19.14
CA LEU A 32 0.06 9.14 -18.14
C LEU A 32 -0.69 9.25 -16.80
N LEU A 33 -2.01 9.47 -16.81
CA LEU A 33 -2.82 9.50 -15.60
C LEU A 33 -2.84 8.13 -14.91
N SER A 34 -2.96 7.05 -15.69
CA SER A 34 -2.95 5.68 -15.18
C SER A 34 -1.61 5.31 -14.56
N TYR A 35 -0.51 5.70 -15.23
CA TYR A 35 0.85 5.56 -14.73
C TYR A 35 1.05 6.32 -13.41
N ALA A 36 0.70 7.61 -13.38
CA ALA A 36 0.84 8.45 -12.19
C ALA A 36 -0.01 7.94 -11.02
N MET A 37 -1.25 7.49 -11.29
CA MET A 37 -2.13 6.92 -10.28
C MET A 37 -1.50 5.68 -9.62
N LEU A 38 -1.03 4.71 -10.42
CA LEU A 38 -0.44 3.49 -9.89
C LEU A 38 0.89 3.74 -9.17
N PHE A 39 1.73 4.62 -9.72
CA PHE A 39 2.95 5.05 -9.06
C PHE A 39 2.67 5.67 -7.69
N CYS A 40 1.77 6.66 -7.61
CA CYS A 40 1.44 7.33 -6.36
C CYS A 40 0.76 6.38 -5.35
N SER A 41 -0.11 5.49 -5.82
CA SER A 41 -0.79 4.52 -4.96
C SER A 41 0.21 3.54 -4.34
N GLN A 42 1.15 3.04 -5.14
CA GLN A 42 2.17 2.12 -4.66
C GLN A 42 3.22 2.80 -3.79
N LEU A 43 3.60 4.04 -4.12
CA LEU A 43 4.45 4.88 -3.28
C LEU A 43 3.83 5.04 -1.89
N TYR A 44 2.55 5.42 -1.83
CA TYR A 44 1.80 5.53 -0.57
C TYR A 44 1.78 4.21 0.20
N ALA A 45 1.35 3.11 -0.42
CA ALA A 45 1.21 1.82 0.25
C ALA A 45 2.55 1.32 0.82
N SER A 46 3.63 1.37 0.03
CA SER A 46 4.95 0.92 0.47
C SER A 46 5.53 1.83 1.56
N SER A 47 5.34 3.15 1.47
CA SER A 47 5.78 4.05 2.54
C SER A 47 4.99 3.85 3.84
N PHE A 48 3.66 3.70 3.72
CA PHE A 48 2.77 3.54 4.85
C PHE A 48 3.03 2.23 5.61
N ASN A 49 3.05 1.09 4.90
CA ASN A 49 3.26 -0.22 5.53
C ASN A 49 4.61 -0.29 6.25
N THR A 50 5.66 0.28 5.69
CA THR A 50 6.99 0.32 6.34
C THR A 50 6.93 1.08 7.66
N VAL A 51 6.33 2.27 7.68
CA VAL A 51 6.21 3.08 8.90
C VAL A 51 5.29 2.41 9.92
N LEU A 52 4.19 1.79 9.46
CA LEU A 52 3.24 1.09 10.29
C LEU A 52 3.89 -0.12 10.99
N TYR A 53 4.63 -0.95 10.26
CA TYR A 53 5.26 -2.15 10.83
C TYR A 53 6.33 -1.82 11.88
N GLU A 54 7.15 -0.79 11.66
CA GLU A 54 8.10 -0.29 12.66
C GLU A 54 7.37 0.25 13.91
N THR A 55 6.21 0.89 13.72
CA THR A 55 5.39 1.39 14.83
C THR A 55 4.80 0.22 15.64
N LEU A 56 4.26 -0.80 14.95
CA LEU A 56 3.71 -2.00 15.55
C LEU A 56 4.77 -2.82 16.30
N GLU A 57 5.98 -2.95 15.74
CA GLU A 57 7.12 -3.59 16.42
C GLU A 57 7.40 -2.92 17.78
N GLY A 58 7.44 -1.58 17.80
CA GLY A 58 7.66 -0.83 19.04
C GLY A 58 6.54 -0.98 20.07
N LEU A 59 5.28 -1.03 19.63
CA LEU A 59 4.12 -1.26 20.51
C LEU A 59 4.13 -2.67 21.10
N LEU A 60 4.40 -3.68 20.26
CA LEU A 60 4.45 -5.08 20.65
C LEU A 60 5.61 -5.36 21.61
N CYS A 61 6.79 -4.77 21.36
CA CYS A 61 7.91 -4.89 22.29
C CYS A 61 7.58 -4.34 23.68
N ARG A 62 6.83 -3.24 23.75
CA ARG A 62 6.38 -2.65 25.02
C ARG A 62 5.36 -3.51 25.75
N ASP A 63 4.50 -4.24 25.03
CA ASP A 63 3.54 -5.18 25.62
C ASP A 63 4.24 -6.44 26.16
N MET A 64 5.31 -6.89 25.51
CA MET A 64 6.08 -8.07 25.92
C MET A 64 7.11 -7.81 27.02
N TYR A 65 7.66 -6.60 27.10
CA TYR A 65 8.70 -6.22 28.06
C TYR A 65 8.35 -4.89 28.75
N ASP A 66 7.76 -4.96 29.94
CA ASP A 66 7.37 -3.80 30.76
C ASP A 66 8.57 -2.92 31.19
N ASP A 67 9.78 -3.48 31.21
CA ASP A 67 11.04 -2.86 31.66
C ASP A 67 11.84 -2.13 30.55
N VAL A 68 11.31 -2.04 29.32
CA VAL A 68 11.97 -1.34 28.21
C VAL A 68 11.60 0.15 28.20
N GLY A 69 12.53 1.00 28.64
CA GLY A 69 12.36 2.46 28.61
C GLY A 69 12.51 3.10 27.21
N ASP A 70 13.22 2.46 26.27
CA ASP A 70 13.42 2.95 24.90
C ASP A 70 13.37 1.79 23.88
N PRO A 71 12.22 1.55 23.24
CA PRO A 71 12.02 0.39 22.35
C PRO A 71 12.88 0.44 21.08
N LEU A 72 13.44 1.59 20.71
CA LEU A 72 14.29 1.72 19.51
C LEU A 72 15.76 1.38 19.79
N ALA A 73 16.18 1.36 21.06
CA ALA A 73 17.56 1.12 21.46
C ALA A 73 17.79 -0.28 22.06
N ASP A 74 16.72 -0.96 22.47
CA ASP A 74 16.81 -2.28 23.08
C ASP A 74 16.91 -3.38 21.99
N PRO A 75 18.01 -4.17 21.96
CA PRO A 75 18.14 -5.27 21.00
C PRO A 75 17.06 -6.35 21.17
N ARG A 76 16.39 -6.42 22.33
CA ARG A 76 15.27 -7.35 22.57
C ARG A 76 14.07 -7.08 21.66
N CYS A 77 13.83 -5.82 21.29
CA CYS A 77 12.71 -5.47 20.40
C CYS A 77 12.89 -6.00 18.98
N LYS A 78 14.14 -6.17 18.54
CA LYS A 78 14.48 -6.82 17.25
C LYS A 78 14.73 -8.33 17.38
N GLY A 79 14.41 -8.89 18.54
CA GLY A 79 14.57 -10.32 18.80
C GLY A 79 13.54 -11.16 18.03
N GLU A 80 13.85 -12.45 17.89
CA GLU A 80 13.01 -13.41 17.17
C GLU A 80 11.58 -13.50 17.74
N ALA A 81 11.41 -13.32 19.05
CA ALA A 81 10.10 -13.38 19.70
C ALA A 81 9.15 -12.24 19.31
N VAL A 82 9.66 -11.00 19.19
CA VAL A 82 8.83 -9.85 18.77
C VAL A 82 8.57 -9.92 17.27
N GLN A 83 9.59 -10.29 16.49
CA GLN A 83 9.48 -10.41 15.04
C GLN A 83 8.53 -11.55 14.63
N SER A 84 8.48 -12.66 15.37
CA SER A 84 7.54 -13.76 15.09
C SER A 84 6.09 -13.34 15.32
N GLU A 85 5.79 -12.69 16.44
CA GLU A 85 4.45 -12.17 16.75
C GLU A 85 4.03 -11.06 15.75
N LEU A 86 4.94 -10.15 15.39
CA LEU A 86 4.69 -9.13 14.35
C LEU A 86 4.39 -9.78 13.00
N SER A 87 5.17 -10.79 12.61
CA SER A 87 4.95 -11.52 11.35
C SER A 87 3.61 -12.26 11.34
N LEU A 88 3.17 -12.81 12.48
CA LEU A 88 1.88 -13.47 12.62
C LEU A 88 0.73 -12.47 12.49
N LEU A 89 0.84 -11.31 13.15
CA LEU A 89 -0.15 -10.24 13.06
C LEU A 89 -0.32 -9.73 11.62
N THR A 90 0.78 -9.39 10.96
CA THR A 90 0.80 -8.86 9.59
C THR A 90 0.41 -9.91 8.55
N SER A 91 0.77 -11.18 8.73
CA SER A 91 0.39 -12.24 7.78
C SER A 91 -1.11 -12.52 7.81
N ILE A 92 -1.72 -12.51 9.00
CA ILE A 92 -3.18 -12.69 9.14
C ILE A 92 -3.92 -11.50 8.54
N GLU A 93 -3.47 -10.28 8.83
CA GLU A 93 -4.02 -9.06 8.23
C GLU A 93 -3.94 -9.09 6.68
N ALA A 94 -2.76 -9.37 6.11
CA ALA A 94 -2.58 -9.47 4.67
C ALA A 94 -3.47 -10.56 4.02
N SER A 95 -3.70 -11.66 4.74
CA SER A 95 -4.64 -12.70 4.30
C SER A 95 -6.07 -12.18 4.21
N PHE A 96 -6.51 -11.40 5.21
CA PHE A 96 -7.81 -10.73 5.21
C PHE A 96 -7.89 -9.56 4.22
N GLU A 97 -6.78 -8.96 3.81
CA GLU A 97 -6.75 -7.95 2.74
C GLU A 97 -6.97 -8.58 1.36
N MET A 98 -6.40 -9.76 1.10
CA MET A 98 -6.54 -10.45 -0.19
C MET A 98 -7.89 -11.14 -0.39
N PHE A 99 -8.52 -11.58 0.70
CA PHE A 99 -9.74 -12.37 0.63
C PHE A 99 -10.95 -11.60 0.03
N PRO A 100 -11.26 -10.36 0.45
CA PRO A 100 -12.35 -9.56 -0.13
C PRO A 100 -12.22 -9.31 -1.64
N PRO A 101 -11.09 -8.79 -2.18
CA PRO A 101 -10.95 -8.58 -3.61
C PRO A 101 -10.93 -9.88 -4.40
N MET A 102 -10.50 -11.01 -3.81
CA MET A 102 -10.58 -12.31 -4.48
C MET A 102 -12.04 -12.76 -4.67
N LEU A 103 -12.88 -12.67 -3.64
CA LEU A 103 -14.28 -13.06 -3.73
C LEU A 103 -15.11 -12.07 -4.55
N CYS A 104 -14.91 -10.78 -4.31
CA CYS A 104 -15.73 -9.74 -4.91
C CYS A 104 -15.13 -9.17 -6.21
N GLY A 105 -13.95 -9.62 -6.64
CA GLY A 105 -13.25 -9.05 -7.80
C GLY A 105 -14.07 -9.13 -9.09
N ILE A 106 -14.76 -10.25 -9.32
CA ILE A 106 -15.66 -10.42 -10.47
C ILE A 106 -16.86 -9.47 -10.35
N VAL A 107 -17.45 -9.38 -9.16
CA VAL A 107 -18.62 -8.53 -8.89
C VAL A 107 -18.26 -7.05 -9.10
N TYR A 108 -17.15 -6.58 -8.52
CA TYR A 108 -16.67 -5.22 -8.71
C TYR A 108 -16.25 -4.93 -10.16
N GLY A 109 -15.72 -5.92 -10.88
CA GLY A 109 -15.45 -5.83 -12.32
C GLY A 109 -16.74 -5.56 -13.12
N LEU A 110 -17.79 -6.33 -12.88
CA LEU A 110 -19.09 -6.14 -13.55
C LEU A 110 -19.74 -4.80 -13.17
N ILE A 111 -19.68 -4.41 -11.89
CA ILE A 111 -20.17 -3.11 -11.42
C ILE A 111 -19.41 -1.97 -12.14
N ALA A 112 -18.12 -2.15 -12.45
CA ALA A 112 -17.33 -1.16 -13.18
C ALA A 112 -17.73 -0.97 -14.63
N ASP A 113 -18.24 -2.02 -15.26
CA ASP A 113 -18.75 -1.93 -16.62
C ASP A 113 -20.12 -1.24 -16.66
N VAL A 114 -20.93 -1.34 -15.59
CA VAL A 114 -22.26 -0.72 -15.51
C VAL A 114 -22.22 0.74 -15.03
N TYR A 115 -21.58 1.00 -13.89
CA TYR A 115 -21.53 2.35 -13.28
C TYR A 115 -20.39 3.21 -13.84
N GLY A 116 -19.54 2.62 -14.67
CA GLY A 116 -18.34 3.23 -15.21
C GLY A 116 -17.14 3.12 -14.28
N ARG A 117 -15.96 3.37 -14.85
CA ARG A 117 -14.68 3.07 -14.19
C ARG A 117 -14.21 4.15 -13.22
N ARG A 118 -14.62 5.40 -13.44
CA ARG A 118 -14.23 6.55 -12.60
C ARG A 118 -14.77 6.48 -11.16
N PRO A 119 -16.06 6.22 -10.89
CA PRO A 119 -16.57 6.20 -9.51
C PRO A 119 -15.95 5.08 -8.68
N ILE A 120 -15.68 3.92 -9.28
CA ILE A 120 -15.08 2.79 -8.56
C ILE A 120 -13.62 3.08 -8.21
N LEU A 121 -12.85 3.71 -9.11
CA LEU A 121 -11.50 4.15 -8.77
C LEU A 121 -11.51 5.11 -7.56
N ILE A 122 -12.47 6.05 -7.51
CA ILE A 122 -12.61 6.96 -6.37
C ILE A 122 -13.00 6.21 -5.10
N LEU A 123 -13.95 5.27 -5.18
CA LEU A 123 -14.40 4.47 -4.06
C LEU A 123 -13.27 3.60 -3.49
N SER A 124 -12.48 2.95 -4.35
CA SER A 124 -11.35 2.13 -3.93
C SER A 124 -10.20 2.97 -3.36
N THR A 125 -9.91 4.15 -3.94
CA THR A 125 -8.93 5.07 -3.35
C THR A 125 -9.40 5.60 -1.99
N PHE A 126 -10.69 5.93 -1.84
CA PHE A 126 -11.26 6.32 -0.55
C PHE A 126 -11.14 5.18 0.48
N GLY A 127 -11.41 3.95 0.06
CA GLY A 127 -11.20 2.76 0.90
C GLY A 127 -9.78 2.61 1.39
N ALA A 128 -8.77 2.81 0.53
CA ALA A 128 -7.35 2.74 0.91
C ALA A 128 -6.95 3.81 1.92
N VAL A 129 -7.50 5.03 1.80
CA VAL A 129 -7.26 6.10 2.78
C VAL A 129 -7.95 5.80 4.10
N LEU A 130 -9.19 5.29 4.06
CA LEU A 130 -9.93 4.92 5.26
C LEU A 130 -9.27 3.74 6.00
N TYR A 131 -8.76 2.76 5.26
CA TYR A 131 -7.97 1.65 5.80
C TYR A 131 -6.77 2.17 6.60
N GLY A 132 -5.91 2.96 5.97
CA GLY A 132 -4.73 3.52 6.65
C GLY A 132 -5.08 4.44 7.83
N ALA A 133 -6.21 5.16 7.75
CA ALA A 133 -6.70 5.98 8.86
C ALA A 133 -7.12 5.13 10.07
N LEU A 134 -7.74 3.97 9.85
CA LEU A 134 -8.10 3.03 10.91
C LEU A 134 -6.87 2.37 11.53
N ASP A 135 -5.86 2.00 10.73
CA ASP A 135 -4.59 1.47 11.26
C ASP A 135 -3.89 2.48 12.18
N ILE A 136 -3.78 3.74 11.72
CA ILE A 136 -3.22 4.82 12.54
C ILE A 136 -4.05 5.00 13.83
N ALA A 137 -5.38 4.94 13.73
CA ALA A 137 -6.25 5.06 14.89
C ALA A 137 -6.00 3.93 15.91
N ILE A 138 -5.83 2.69 15.46
CA ILE A 138 -5.52 1.55 16.36
C ILE A 138 -4.17 1.77 17.05
N CYS A 139 -3.14 2.19 16.32
CA CYS A 139 -1.85 2.53 16.93
C CYS A 139 -1.96 3.66 17.96
N TRP A 140 -2.84 4.64 17.73
CA TRP A 140 -3.04 5.76 18.66
C TRP A 140 -3.82 5.36 19.92
N PHE A 141 -4.83 4.50 19.77
CA PHE A 141 -5.67 4.01 20.87
C PHE A 141 -5.16 2.70 21.51
N HIS A 142 -3.91 2.31 21.24
CA HIS A 142 -3.32 1.07 21.76
C HIS A 142 -3.38 0.94 23.31
N ASP A 143 -3.47 2.05 24.05
CA ASP A 143 -3.64 2.00 25.51
C ASP A 143 -5.01 1.44 25.96
N TYR A 144 -6.01 1.55 25.09
CA TYR A 144 -7.40 1.17 25.38
C TYR A 144 -7.87 -0.03 24.54
N VAL A 145 -7.21 -0.29 23.41
CA VAL A 145 -7.62 -1.26 22.40
C VAL A 145 -6.51 -2.28 22.20
N HIS A 146 -6.83 -3.57 22.35
CA HIS A 146 -5.87 -4.64 22.10
C HIS A 146 -5.38 -4.65 20.64
N ILE A 147 -4.11 -4.98 20.43
CA ILE A 147 -3.47 -5.01 19.09
C ILE A 147 -4.21 -5.92 18.08
N LYS A 148 -4.97 -6.91 18.57
CA LYS A 148 -5.76 -7.84 17.74
C LYS A 148 -6.91 -7.19 16.95
N PHE A 149 -7.33 -5.98 17.30
CA PHE A 149 -8.33 -5.24 16.51
C PHE A 149 -7.84 -4.89 15.10
N PHE A 150 -6.53 -4.96 14.88
CA PHE A 150 -5.91 -4.81 13.57
C PHE A 150 -6.49 -5.78 12.52
N TRP A 151 -6.87 -7.00 12.92
CA TRP A 151 -7.49 -7.97 12.01
C TRP A 151 -8.90 -7.59 11.51
N ALA A 152 -9.54 -6.60 12.13
CA ALA A 152 -10.87 -6.13 11.72
C ALA A 152 -10.79 -5.02 10.64
N VAL A 153 -9.64 -4.36 10.46
CA VAL A 153 -9.48 -3.25 9.51
C VAL A 153 -9.74 -3.66 8.05
N PRO A 154 -9.30 -4.85 7.57
CA PRO A 154 -9.58 -5.31 6.21
C PRO A 154 -11.04 -5.46 5.82
N ILE A 155 -11.97 -5.45 6.79
CA ILE A 155 -13.41 -5.44 6.51
C ILE A 155 -13.81 -4.23 5.64
N VAL A 156 -13.09 -3.10 5.73
CA VAL A 156 -13.33 -1.91 4.89
C VAL A 156 -13.14 -2.23 3.40
N TYR A 157 -12.21 -3.11 3.05
CA TYR A 157 -11.98 -3.52 1.67
C TYR A 157 -13.08 -4.41 1.11
N PHE A 158 -13.90 -5.03 1.95
CA PHE A 158 -15.11 -5.71 1.49
C PHE A 158 -16.09 -4.74 0.81
N PHE A 159 -16.21 -3.53 1.33
CA PHE A 159 -17.13 -2.51 0.82
C PHE A 159 -16.54 -1.63 -0.29
N THR A 160 -15.22 -1.53 -0.35
CA THR A 160 -14.53 -0.57 -1.23
C THR A 160 -13.70 -1.25 -2.33
N GLY A 161 -13.48 -2.56 -2.24
CA GLY A 161 -12.65 -3.36 -3.15
C GLY A 161 -11.14 -3.22 -2.92
N GLY A 162 -10.69 -2.19 -2.20
CA GLY A 162 -9.29 -1.97 -1.85
C GLY A 162 -8.35 -1.70 -3.03
N GLY A 163 -7.04 -1.77 -2.78
CA GLY A 163 -6.00 -1.46 -3.76
C GLY A 163 -5.97 -2.41 -4.97
N LEU A 164 -6.29 -3.69 -4.76
CA LEU A 164 -6.28 -4.70 -5.83
C LEU A 164 -7.35 -4.42 -6.89
N VAL A 165 -8.57 -4.05 -6.49
CA VAL A 165 -9.64 -3.70 -7.44
C VAL A 165 -9.28 -2.42 -8.20
N ALA A 166 -8.72 -1.41 -7.52
CA ALA A 166 -8.25 -0.19 -8.17
C ALA A 166 -7.18 -0.48 -9.25
N ALA A 167 -6.22 -1.34 -8.95
CA ALA A 167 -5.19 -1.77 -9.89
C ALA A 167 -5.79 -2.51 -11.09
N SER A 168 -6.70 -3.46 -10.83
CA SER A 168 -7.40 -4.22 -11.88
C SER A 168 -8.14 -3.30 -12.85
N ILE A 169 -8.97 -2.38 -12.34
CA ILE A 169 -9.70 -1.42 -13.16
C ILE A 169 -8.75 -0.52 -13.96
N ASN A 170 -7.62 -0.12 -13.39
CA ASN A 170 -6.60 0.67 -14.08
C ASN A 170 -6.01 -0.09 -15.28
N TYR A 171 -5.65 -1.37 -15.09
CA TYR A 171 -5.23 -2.24 -16.20
C TYR A 171 -6.31 -2.35 -17.27
N THR A 172 -7.58 -2.49 -16.90
CA THR A 172 -8.68 -2.55 -17.87
C THR A 172 -8.83 -1.23 -18.64
N VAL A 173 -8.74 -0.07 -17.98
CA VAL A 173 -8.78 1.27 -18.63
C VAL A 173 -7.69 1.39 -19.68
N VAL A 174 -6.49 0.93 -19.36
CA VAL A 174 -5.36 0.98 -20.29
C VAL A 174 -5.57 0.02 -21.45
N THR A 175 -6.06 -1.19 -21.19
CA THR A 175 -6.33 -2.14 -22.28
C THR A 175 -7.32 -1.60 -23.28
N ASP A 176 -8.28 -0.77 -22.81
CA ASP A 176 -9.32 -0.27 -23.68
C ASP A 176 -8.88 0.78 -24.69
N VAL A 177 -7.85 1.53 -24.35
CA VAL A 177 -7.26 2.54 -25.22
C VAL A 177 -6.08 1.98 -26.04
N SER A 178 -5.54 0.83 -25.64
CA SER A 178 -4.37 0.21 -26.29
C SER A 178 -4.72 -0.55 -27.57
N THR A 179 -3.89 -0.38 -28.60
CA THR A 179 -3.93 -1.22 -29.82
C THR A 179 -3.07 -2.46 -29.64
N LYS A 180 -3.35 -3.54 -30.40
CA LYS A 180 -2.62 -4.83 -30.31
C LYS A 180 -1.09 -4.66 -30.42
N SER A 181 -0.62 -3.72 -31.24
CA SER A 181 0.82 -3.48 -31.46
C SER A 181 1.52 -2.81 -30.28
N GLN A 182 0.83 -1.93 -29.53
CA GLN A 182 1.45 -1.13 -28.46
C GLN A 182 1.15 -1.65 -27.05
N ARG A 183 0.18 -2.57 -26.91
CA ARG A 183 -0.31 -3.09 -25.63
C ARG A 183 0.82 -3.62 -24.73
N SER A 184 1.76 -4.39 -25.27
CA SER A 184 2.87 -4.97 -24.50
C SER A 184 3.80 -3.89 -23.92
N ALA A 185 4.13 -2.86 -24.71
CA ALA A 185 4.99 -1.77 -24.26
C ALA A 185 4.32 -0.92 -23.16
N ILE A 186 3.01 -0.68 -23.29
CA ILE A 186 2.25 0.09 -22.30
C ILE A 186 2.10 -0.68 -21.00
N PHE A 187 1.84 -2.00 -21.06
CA PHE A 187 1.81 -2.83 -19.86
C PHE A 187 3.15 -2.85 -19.14
N LEU A 188 4.25 -2.98 -19.90
CA LEU A 188 5.59 -2.90 -19.32
C LEU A 188 5.81 -1.55 -18.63
N ALA A 189 5.39 -0.45 -19.26
CA ALA A 189 5.49 0.89 -18.67
C ALA A 189 4.64 1.04 -17.39
N ILE A 190 3.44 0.48 -17.34
CA ILE A 190 2.59 0.56 -16.14
C ILE A 190 3.13 -0.30 -15.00
N THR A 191 3.56 -1.53 -15.32
CA THR A 191 4.17 -2.40 -14.31
C THR A 191 5.48 -1.81 -13.79
N SER A 192 6.27 -1.12 -14.63
CA SER A 192 7.45 -0.40 -14.15
C SER A 192 7.08 0.76 -13.21
N ALA A 193 5.96 1.45 -13.45
CA ALA A 193 5.43 2.46 -12.51
C ALA A 193 5.17 1.86 -11.12
N PHE A 194 4.55 0.68 -11.08
CA PHE A 194 4.26 -0.04 -9.85
C PHE A 194 5.55 -0.40 -9.10
N LEU A 195 6.53 -0.99 -9.80
CA LEU A 195 7.82 -1.34 -9.20
C LEU A 195 8.58 -0.10 -8.71
N LEU A 196 8.65 0.97 -9.51
CA LEU A 196 9.29 2.22 -9.10
C LEU A 196 8.62 2.82 -7.87
N GLY A 197 7.29 2.80 -7.80
CA GLY A 197 6.54 3.24 -6.62
C GLY A 197 6.94 2.47 -5.37
N ALA A 198 7.07 1.14 -5.47
CA ALA A 198 7.50 0.30 -4.36
C ALA A 198 8.95 0.61 -3.92
N PHE A 199 9.87 0.73 -4.88
CA PHE A 199 11.26 1.08 -4.60
C PHE A 199 11.35 2.44 -3.90
N PHE A 200 10.81 3.50 -4.50
CA PHE A 200 10.85 4.84 -3.92
C PHE A 200 10.06 4.95 -2.62
N GLY A 201 9.02 4.13 -2.44
CA GLY A 201 8.20 4.11 -1.24
C GLY A 201 8.99 3.70 0.00
N ALA A 202 9.83 2.67 -0.11
CA ALA A 202 10.70 2.23 0.97
C ALA A 202 11.77 3.30 1.33
N TYR A 203 12.37 3.95 0.33
CA TYR A 203 13.31 5.06 0.55
C TYR A 203 12.62 6.27 1.20
N LEU A 204 11.41 6.59 0.77
CA LEU A 204 10.62 7.67 1.35
C LEU A 204 10.26 7.36 2.81
N ALA A 205 9.88 6.13 3.14
CA ALA A 205 9.66 5.73 4.53
C ALA A 205 10.94 5.86 5.38
N ALA A 206 12.08 5.39 4.89
CA ALA A 206 13.35 5.55 5.59
C ALA A 206 13.70 7.03 5.82
N ALA A 207 13.48 7.88 4.81
CA ALA A 207 13.67 9.31 4.93
C ALA A 207 12.68 9.95 5.91
N LEU A 208 11.41 9.52 5.93
CA LEU A 208 10.38 10.00 6.87
C LEU A 208 10.69 9.59 8.31
N CYS A 209 11.12 8.36 8.56
CA CYS A 209 11.55 7.92 9.89
C CYS A 209 12.77 8.72 10.38
N LEU A 210 13.72 8.98 9.49
CA LEU A 210 14.89 9.81 9.80
C LEU A 210 14.50 11.27 10.05
N LEU A 211 13.58 11.83 9.25
CA LEU A 211 13.04 13.17 9.45
C LEU A 211 12.22 13.28 10.74
N ALA A 212 11.39 12.30 11.08
CA ALA A 212 10.64 12.28 12.33
C ALA A 212 11.56 12.26 13.56
N THR A 213 12.74 11.65 13.43
CA THR A 213 13.79 11.70 14.45
C THR A 213 14.40 13.11 14.58
N ILE A 214 14.45 13.88 13.50
CA ILE A 214 15.10 15.21 13.43
C ILE A 214 14.13 16.38 13.64
N LEU A 215 12.84 16.22 13.29
CA LEU A 215 11.85 17.30 13.29
C LEU A 215 11.02 17.27 14.59
N PRO A 216 11.16 18.26 15.49
CA PRO A 216 10.35 18.36 16.69
C PRO A 216 8.97 18.95 16.34
N CYS A 217 8.13 18.24 15.59
CA CYS A 217 6.81 18.73 15.17
C CYS A 217 5.70 17.69 15.38
N ALA A 218 5.40 17.39 16.64
CA ALA A 218 4.06 17.35 17.23
C ALA A 218 4.21 17.09 18.76
N PRO A 219 3.67 17.93 19.66
CA PRO A 219 3.75 17.66 21.10
C PRO A 219 2.98 16.38 21.52
N SER A 220 2.05 15.88 20.71
CA SER A 220 1.29 14.66 21.02
C SER A 220 2.04 13.36 20.71
N CYS A 221 2.98 13.35 19.76
CA CYS A 221 3.87 12.19 19.53
C CYS A 221 5.13 12.24 20.44
N ARG A 222 5.38 13.39 21.07
CA ARG A 222 6.61 13.64 21.84
C ARG A 222 6.64 12.96 23.21
N CYS A 223 5.51 12.49 23.73
CA CYS A 223 5.43 11.88 25.06
C CYS A 223 5.51 10.35 25.06
N LYS A 224 5.58 9.67 23.92
CA LYS A 224 5.62 8.19 23.90
C LYS A 224 6.76 7.52 23.13
N TYR A 225 7.38 8.22 22.18
CA TYR A 225 8.44 7.64 21.33
C TYR A 225 9.84 8.27 21.53
N SER A 226 10.01 9.16 22.52
CA SER A 226 11.31 9.78 22.82
C SER A 226 11.86 9.27 24.15
N GLY A 227 12.30 8.02 24.13
CA GLY A 227 13.25 7.50 25.11
C GLY A 227 14.65 8.07 24.85
N SER A 228 15.53 7.94 25.84
CA SER A 228 16.84 8.58 26.01
C SER A 228 17.85 8.56 24.85
N ALA A 229 17.68 7.76 23.80
CA ALA A 229 18.66 7.63 22.71
C ALA A 229 18.88 8.91 21.90
N HIS A 230 17.86 9.76 21.74
CA HIS A 230 18.00 11.05 21.05
C HIS A 230 18.94 12.01 21.82
N ARG A 231 18.95 11.97 23.15
CA ARG A 231 19.91 12.73 23.97
C ARG A 231 21.34 12.19 23.83
N ALA A 232 21.52 10.87 23.71
CA ALA A 232 22.84 10.26 23.56
C ALA A 232 23.45 10.48 22.17
N LEU A 233 22.65 10.39 21.10
CA LEU A 233 23.11 10.62 19.73
C LEU A 233 23.39 12.12 19.48
N CYS A 234 22.51 13.00 19.98
CA CYS A 234 22.71 14.45 19.89
C CYS A 234 23.91 14.90 20.78
N GLN A 235 24.12 14.29 21.96
CA GLN A 235 25.35 14.52 22.74
C GLN A 235 26.61 14.02 22.04
N ARG A 236 26.59 12.84 21.38
CA ARG A 236 27.75 12.34 20.60
C ARG A 236 28.07 13.25 19.40
N LEU A 237 27.07 13.73 18.68
CA LEU A 237 27.25 14.66 17.57
C LEU A 237 27.71 16.06 18.04
N SER A 238 27.22 16.54 19.18
CA SER A 238 27.71 17.80 19.79
C SER A 238 29.17 17.73 20.27
N ARG A 239 29.64 16.57 20.74
CA ARG A 239 31.06 16.36 21.11
C ARG A 239 31.97 16.31 19.89
N LEU A 240 31.52 15.70 18.79
CA LEU A 240 32.25 15.69 17.52
C LEU A 240 32.30 17.09 16.87
N GLY A 241 31.24 17.89 17.01
CA GLY A 241 31.22 19.30 16.57
C GLY A 241 32.08 20.25 17.41
N ARG A 242 32.28 19.96 18.70
CA ARG A 242 33.12 20.77 19.60
C ARG A 242 34.62 20.46 19.47
N SER A 243 34.97 19.22 19.12
CA SER A 243 36.37 18.83 18.91
C SER A 243 37.00 19.40 17.64
N ARG A 244 36.20 19.89 16.68
CA ARG A 244 36.67 20.59 15.47
C ARG A 244 36.82 22.11 15.63
N LYS A 245 36.47 22.68 16.79
CA LYS A 245 36.58 24.12 17.08
C LYS A 245 37.73 24.49 18.04
N ILE A 246 38.55 23.51 18.44
CA ILE A 246 39.69 23.70 19.36
C ILE A 246 41.03 23.27 18.69
N ALA A 247 41.06 23.18 17.36
CA ALA A 247 42.29 23.06 16.59
C ALA A 247 42.44 24.29 15.69
#